data_AF-A0A2E0EGQ3-F1
#
_entry.id   AF-A0A2E0EGQ3-F1
#
_cell.length_a   1.000
_cell.length_b   1.000
_cell.length_c   1.000
_cell.angle_alpha   90.00
_cell.angle_beta   90.00
_cell.angle_gamma   90.00
#
_symmetry.space_group_name_H-M   'P 1'
#
loop_
_entity.id
_entity.type
_entity.pdbx_description
1 polymer ?
#
loop_
_entity_poly.entity_id
_entity_poly.type
_entity_poly.pdbx_seq_one_letter_code
_entity_poly.pdbx_strand_id
1 'polypeptide(L)'
;MSSGTIIAIAIPVLVVLAALVGFTSLRKSDVQGLGQLSRETRKRDAGSLTVAPVSDEAKELERSVALARVGGDVAVPEPTEPEIWSPPDPEEIGVTRRQFLNRASITLMTMGLSAFGAANIAFLWPRPTGGFGSKVKIGTISSVNDVIASSSPAVTFSYFSEAQTYLQPYPMDEATQRAAESVYSGAVLDGIKMGYVALWQKCPHLGCKVPSCATSQWFECPCHGSQYNRVGEKKVGPAPRGMDRFPVIIDGDKVVIDTGSPTQGPPIGTDTTGQGLEGPHCA
;
A
#
# COMPACT_ATOMS: atom_id res chain seq x y z
N MET A 1 4.73 -9.25 -6.98
CA MET A 1 5.86 -8.69 -7.77
C MET A 1 7.15 -9.15 -7.13
N SER A 2 8.12 -9.62 -7.90
CA SER A 2 9.42 -10.02 -7.33
C SER A 2 10.14 -8.81 -6.74
N SER A 3 10.97 -9.02 -5.72
CA SER A 3 11.78 -7.95 -5.12
C SER A 3 12.63 -7.22 -6.18
N GLY A 4 13.10 -7.94 -7.20
CA GLY A 4 13.82 -7.36 -8.34
C GLY A 4 12.97 -6.42 -9.19
N THR A 5 11.68 -6.76 -9.41
CA THR A 5 10.75 -5.89 -10.15
C THR A 5 10.44 -4.61 -9.38
N ILE A 6 10.37 -4.68 -8.04
CA ILE A 6 10.14 -3.50 -7.19
C ILE A 6 11.34 -2.55 -7.26
N ILE A 7 12.56 -3.08 -7.13
CA ILE A 7 13.80 -2.29 -7.21
C ILE A 7 13.96 -1.65 -8.60
N ALA A 8 13.67 -2.41 -9.66
CA ALA A 8 13.76 -1.94 -11.04
C ALA A 8 12.83 -0.76 -11.37
N ILE A 9 11.71 -0.61 -10.65
CA ILE A 9 10.77 0.50 -10.82
C ILE A 9 11.10 1.65 -9.86
N ALA A 10 11.44 1.35 -8.60
CA ALA A 10 11.64 2.36 -7.56
C ALA A 10 12.85 3.27 -7.82
N ILE A 11 13.96 2.71 -8.33
CA ILE A 11 15.19 3.47 -8.62
C ILE A 11 14.95 4.54 -9.69
N PRO A 12 14.42 4.23 -10.90
CA PRO A 12 14.17 5.25 -11.92
C PRO A 12 13.19 6.33 -11.46
N VAL A 13 12.15 5.98 -10.70
CA VAL A 13 11.20 6.97 -10.15
C VAL A 13 11.88 7.94 -9.19
N LEU A 14 12.75 7.44 -8.30
CA LEU A 14 13.52 8.28 -7.39
C LEU A 14 14.51 9.19 -8.13
N VAL A 15 15.16 8.68 -9.19
CA VAL A 15 16.06 9.48 -10.03
C VAL A 15 15.30 10.59 -10.76
N VAL A 16 14.12 10.30 -11.31
CA VAL A 16 13.27 11.30 -11.99
C VAL A 16 12.78 12.35 -11.00
N LEU A 17 12.36 11.96 -9.80
CA LEU A 17 11.96 12.90 -8.74
C LEU A 17 13.14 13.78 -8.29
N ALA A 18 14.32 13.20 -8.08
CA ALA A 18 15.52 13.95 -7.74
C ALA A 18 15.91 14.92 -8.86
N ALA A 19 15.79 14.52 -10.13
CA ALA A 19 16.04 15.38 -11.28
C ALA A 19 15.02 16.52 -11.39
N LEU A 20 13.73 16.26 -11.13
CA LEU A 20 12.68 17.29 -11.09
C LEU A 20 12.92 18.31 -9.97
N VAL A 21 13.28 17.85 -8.78
CA VAL A 21 13.63 18.73 -7.64
C VAL A 21 14.91 19.52 -7.96
N GLY A 22 15.93 18.88 -8.54
CA GLY A 22 17.15 19.55 -8.99
C GLY A 22 16.87 20.63 -10.03
N PHE A 23 16.06 20.32 -11.05
CA PHE A 23 15.73 21.24 -12.12
C PHE A 23 14.87 22.43 -11.66
N THR A 24 13.94 22.19 -10.74
CA THR A 24 13.11 23.26 -10.13
C THR A 24 13.90 24.12 -9.15
N SER A 25 14.85 23.53 -8.42
CA SER A 25 15.80 24.21 -7.52
C SER A 25 16.79 25.14 -8.26
N LEU A 26 17.21 24.72 -9.46
CA LEU A 26 18.14 25.44 -10.34
C LEU A 26 17.46 26.50 -11.20
N ARG A 27 16.12 26.48 -11.32
CA ARG A 27 15.37 27.50 -12.05
C ARG A 27 15.46 28.84 -11.29
N LYS A 28 16.45 29.65 -11.64
CA LYS A 28 16.43 31.10 -11.36
C LYS A 28 15.24 31.66 -12.11
N SER A 29 14.14 31.93 -11.40
CA SER A 29 13.17 32.90 -11.89
C SER A 29 13.83 34.27 -11.73
N ASP A 30 14.40 34.79 -12.81
CA ASP A 30 14.76 36.20 -12.91
C ASP A 30 13.45 37.00 -12.92
N VAL A 31 12.82 37.11 -11.75
CA VAL A 31 11.87 38.19 -11.50
C VAL A 31 12.76 39.41 -11.34
N GLN A 32 13.08 40.05 -12.46
CA GLN A 32 13.65 41.40 -12.46
C GLN A 32 12.74 42.26 -11.60
N GLY A 33 13.20 42.58 -10.39
CA GLY A 33 12.54 43.49 -9.45
C GLY A 33 12.59 44.94 -9.93
N LEU A 34 12.44 45.19 -11.23
CA LEU A 34 12.35 46.51 -11.81
C LEU A 34 10.90 47.00 -11.73
N GLY A 35 10.54 47.60 -10.58
CA GLY A 35 9.59 48.71 -10.49
C GLY A 35 8.16 48.57 -11.01
N GLN A 36 7.71 47.41 -11.50
CA GLN A 36 6.33 47.25 -11.98
C GLN A 36 5.43 46.84 -10.80
N LEU A 37 4.80 47.82 -10.17
CA LEU A 37 3.69 47.59 -9.25
C LEU A 37 2.61 46.76 -9.96
N SER A 38 2.04 45.77 -9.24
CA SER A 38 0.96 44.96 -9.78
C SER A 38 -0.23 45.85 -10.19
N ARG A 39 -1.01 45.42 -11.19
CA ARG A 39 -2.22 46.15 -11.61
C ARG A 39 -3.17 46.40 -10.44
N GLU A 40 -3.25 45.47 -9.50
CA GLU A 40 -4.07 45.58 -8.30
C GLU A 40 -3.56 46.69 -7.37
N THR A 41 -2.24 46.79 -7.20
CA THR A 41 -1.60 47.84 -6.40
C THR A 41 -1.81 49.22 -7.02
N ARG A 42 -1.61 49.38 -8.34
CA ARG A 42 -1.89 50.65 -9.03
C ARG A 42 -3.36 51.06 -8.96
N LYS A 43 -4.28 50.09 -9.04
CA LYS A 43 -5.72 50.35 -8.97
C LYS A 43 -6.16 50.82 -7.57
N ARG A 44 -5.53 50.32 -6.50
CA ARG A 44 -5.80 50.76 -5.13
C ARG A 44 -5.22 52.14 -4.83
N ASP A 45 -4.03 52.43 -5.34
CA ASP A 45 -3.38 53.74 -5.17
C ASP A 45 -4.05 54.86 -6.00
N ALA A 46 -4.70 54.51 -7.11
CA ALA A 46 -5.46 55.45 -7.94
C ALA A 46 -6.76 55.97 -7.29
N GLY A 47 -7.09 55.53 -6.07
CA GLY A 47 -8.24 56.02 -5.32
C GLY A 47 -8.03 57.46 -4.83
N SER A 48 -8.83 58.39 -5.34
CA SER A 48 -8.97 59.73 -4.77
C SER A 48 -9.55 59.61 -3.36
N LEU A 49 -8.77 59.95 -2.34
CA LEU A 49 -9.32 60.23 -1.00
C LEU A 49 -10.08 61.55 -1.09
N THR A 50 -11.40 61.51 -0.99
CA THR A 50 -12.21 62.71 -0.80
C THR A 50 -12.01 63.20 0.64
N VAL A 51 -11.09 64.14 0.80
CA VAL A 51 -10.88 64.84 2.08
C VAL A 51 -12.12 65.72 2.32
N ALA A 52 -12.82 65.51 3.43
CA ALA A 52 -13.94 66.36 3.83
C ALA A 52 -13.46 67.83 3.96
N PRO A 53 -14.30 68.83 3.64
CA PRO A 53 -13.93 70.23 3.82
C PRO A 53 -13.66 70.50 5.30
N VAL A 54 -12.39 70.65 5.63
CA VAL A 54 -11.91 71.02 6.97
C VAL A 54 -12.31 72.48 7.20
N SER A 55 -12.97 72.78 8.33
CA SER A 55 -13.37 74.16 8.68
C SER A 55 -12.14 75.07 8.74
N ASP A 56 -12.33 76.36 8.44
CA ASP A 56 -11.22 77.33 8.45
C ASP A 56 -10.55 77.42 9.84
N GLU A 57 -11.30 77.15 10.91
CA GLU A 57 -10.82 77.06 12.29
C GLU A 57 -9.87 75.87 12.51
N ALA A 58 -10.16 74.72 11.90
CA ALA A 58 -9.28 73.55 11.99
C ALA A 58 -8.00 73.74 11.16
N LYS A 59 -8.08 74.45 10.03
CA LYS A 59 -6.89 74.89 9.27
C LYS A 59 -6.05 75.90 10.05
N GLU A 60 -6.66 76.85 10.75
CA GLU A 60 -5.95 77.81 11.60
C GLU A 60 -5.33 77.13 12.84
N LEU A 61 -6.01 76.15 13.43
CA LEU A 61 -5.44 75.35 14.51
C LEU A 61 -4.27 74.50 14.03
N GLU A 62 -4.38 73.82 12.89
CA GLU A 62 -3.25 73.09 12.31
C GLU A 62 -2.09 74.01 11.94
N ARG A 63 -2.38 75.21 11.41
CA ARG A 63 -1.35 76.21 11.09
C ARG A 63 -0.67 76.73 12.36
N SER A 64 -1.41 77.01 13.43
CA SER A 64 -0.83 77.48 14.69
C SER A 64 -0.03 76.38 15.39
N VAL A 65 -0.48 75.12 15.36
CA VAL A 65 0.25 73.96 15.87
C VAL A 65 1.50 73.67 15.03
N ALA A 66 1.42 73.80 13.70
CA ALA A 66 2.57 73.68 12.82
C ALA A 66 3.61 74.78 13.09
N LEU A 67 3.18 76.03 13.26
CA LEU A 67 4.07 77.15 13.60
C LEU A 67 4.69 76.97 15.00
N ALA A 68 3.92 76.46 15.97
CA ALA A 68 4.43 76.14 17.31
C ALA A 68 5.46 75.00 17.30
N ARG A 69 5.35 74.03 16.38
CA ARG A 69 6.36 72.98 16.18
C ARG A 69 7.64 73.46 15.49
N VAL A 70 7.55 74.54 14.70
CA VAL A 70 8.69 75.10 13.96
C VAL A 70 9.52 76.09 14.79
N GLY A 71 9.00 76.54 15.95
CA GLY A 71 9.66 77.53 16.82
C GLY A 71 10.85 77.04 17.67
N GLY A 72 11.34 75.82 17.45
CA GLY A 72 12.57 75.34 18.10
C GLY A 72 13.68 75.22 17.06
N ASP A 73 14.88 75.72 17.36
CA ASP A 73 16.09 75.52 16.56
C ASP A 73 16.39 74.02 16.41
N VAL A 74 15.79 73.38 15.42
CA VAL A 74 16.16 72.04 14.99
C VAL A 74 17.42 72.18 14.15
N ALA A 75 18.54 71.72 14.70
CA ALA A 75 19.80 71.65 13.96
C ALA A 75 19.56 70.92 12.63
N VAL A 76 19.75 71.63 11.52
CA VAL A 76 19.72 71.03 10.18
C VAL A 76 20.96 70.13 10.08
N PRO A 77 20.82 68.80 9.98
CA PRO A 77 21.97 67.95 9.79
C PRO A 77 22.66 68.34 8.48
N GLU A 78 24.00 68.37 8.48
CA GLU A 78 24.75 68.66 7.27
C GLU A 78 24.30 67.74 6.12
N PRO A 79 24.14 68.27 4.89
CA PRO A 79 23.71 67.48 3.76
C PRO A 79 24.76 66.40 3.48
N THR A 80 24.42 65.17 3.84
CA THR A 80 25.20 63.99 3.46
C THR A 80 24.99 63.78 1.97
N GLU A 81 26.07 63.78 1.19
CA GLU A 81 25.99 63.47 -0.22
C GLU A 81 25.39 62.07 -0.39
N PRO A 82 24.35 61.89 -1.22
CA PRO A 82 23.76 60.59 -1.43
C PRO A 82 24.81 59.66 -2.02
N GLU A 83 25.21 58.65 -1.25
CA GLU A 83 26.15 57.64 -1.73
C GLU A 83 25.59 56.99 -3.00
N ILE A 84 26.43 56.94 -4.04
CA ILE A 84 26.08 56.31 -5.31
C ILE A 84 25.91 54.83 -5.05
N TRP A 85 24.68 54.33 -5.22
CA TRP A 85 24.37 52.91 -5.06
C TRP A 85 25.28 52.08 -5.98
N SER A 86 26.15 51.27 -5.38
CA SER A 86 26.89 50.24 -6.10
C SER A 86 26.18 48.90 -5.93
N PRO A 87 25.98 48.12 -7.01
CA PRO A 87 25.41 46.79 -6.89
C PRO A 87 26.35 45.92 -6.04
N PRO A 88 25.85 45.19 -5.04
CA PRO A 88 26.68 44.31 -4.24
C PRO A 88 27.25 43.18 -5.11
N ASP A 89 28.45 42.72 -4.78
CA ASP A 89 29.19 41.73 -5.56
C ASP A 89 28.37 40.42 -5.69
N PRO A 90 28.10 39.93 -6.92
CA PRO A 90 27.36 38.68 -7.13
C PRO A 90 27.96 37.45 -6.43
N GLU A 91 29.27 37.46 -6.09
CA GLU A 91 29.90 36.38 -5.31
C GLU A 91 29.60 36.48 -3.80
N GLU A 92 29.39 37.69 -3.25
CA GLU A 92 28.94 37.90 -1.86
C GLU A 92 27.44 37.59 -1.67
N ILE A 93 26.61 37.82 -2.71
CA ILE A 93 25.17 37.50 -2.71
C ILE A 93 24.95 36.01 -3.03
N GLY A 94 25.62 35.09 -2.33
CA GLY A 94 25.52 33.65 -2.61
C GLY A 94 24.08 33.12 -2.59
N VAL A 95 23.35 33.33 -1.48
CA VAL A 95 21.92 32.99 -1.33
C VAL A 95 21.20 34.14 -0.64
N THR A 96 20.22 34.72 -1.32
CA THR A 96 19.40 35.77 -0.70
C THR A 96 18.54 35.18 0.43
N ARG A 97 18.24 35.98 1.46
CA ARG A 97 17.34 35.57 2.57
C ARG A 97 16.02 34.99 2.06
N ARG A 98 15.47 35.55 0.98
CA ARG A 98 14.23 35.06 0.33
C ARG A 98 14.42 33.69 -0.32
N GLN A 99 15.53 33.47 -1.03
CA GLN A 99 15.84 32.16 -1.61
C GLN A 99 16.05 31.10 -0.53
N PHE A 100 16.74 31.44 0.56
CA PHE A 100 16.91 30.53 1.69
C PHE A 100 15.55 30.12 2.29
N LEU A 101 14.70 31.09 2.63
CA LEU A 101 13.38 30.82 3.22
C LEU A 101 12.47 30.02 2.28
N ASN A 102 12.44 30.34 0.99
CA ASN A 102 11.64 29.60 0.03
C ASN A 102 12.13 28.15 -0.14
N ARG A 103 13.45 27.95 -0.26
CA ARG A 103 14.04 26.61 -0.37
C ARG A 103 13.81 25.80 0.90
N ALA A 104 13.99 26.39 2.08
CA ALA A 104 13.73 25.73 3.35
C ALA A 104 12.26 25.33 3.48
N SER A 105 11.32 26.23 3.15
CA SER A 105 9.89 25.97 3.24
C SER A 105 9.44 24.84 2.31
N ILE A 106 9.90 24.86 1.05
CA ILE A 106 9.61 23.80 0.08
C ILE A 106 10.23 22.48 0.55
N THR A 107 11.49 22.49 0.98
CA THR A 107 12.19 21.28 1.43
C THR A 107 11.49 20.64 2.63
N LEU A 108 11.12 21.44 3.63
CA LEU A 108 10.41 20.96 4.82
C LEU A 108 9.01 20.42 4.46
N MET A 109 8.27 21.12 3.60
CA MET A 109 6.96 20.66 3.13
C MET A 109 7.08 19.34 2.37
N THR A 110 8.03 19.24 1.43
CA THR A 110 8.25 18.01 0.65
C THR A 110 8.68 16.85 1.53
N MET A 111 9.58 17.08 2.49
CA MET A 111 10.00 16.05 3.44
C MET A 111 8.84 15.59 4.31
N GLY A 112 8.02 16.52 4.81
CA GLY A 112 6.83 16.21 5.60
C GLY A 112 5.81 15.38 4.83
N LEU A 113 5.48 15.78 3.60
CA LEU A 113 4.56 15.04 2.73
C LEU A 113 5.10 13.66 2.36
N SER A 114 6.41 13.55 2.14
CA SER A 114 7.05 12.26 1.82
C SER A 114 7.01 11.30 3.01
N ALA A 115 7.32 11.78 4.22
CA ALA A 115 7.24 10.99 5.44
C ALA A 115 5.81 10.55 5.73
N PHE A 116 4.83 11.43 5.56
CA PHE A 116 3.42 11.09 5.68
C PHE A 116 3.00 10.05 4.63
N GLY A 117 3.38 10.22 3.37
CA GLY A 117 3.11 9.25 2.31
C GLY A 117 3.70 7.87 2.62
N ALA A 118 4.95 7.83 3.08
CA ALA A 118 5.60 6.59 3.50
C ALA A 118 4.87 5.92 4.68
N ALA A 119 4.39 6.70 5.65
CA ALA A 119 3.61 6.17 6.78
C ALA A 119 2.27 5.55 6.33
N ASN A 120 1.59 6.17 5.36
CA ASN A 120 0.36 5.61 4.78
C ASN A 120 0.65 4.30 4.05
N ILE A 121 1.72 4.22 3.26
CA ILE A 121 2.13 2.97 2.59
C ILE A 121 2.47 1.89 3.62
N ALA A 122 3.20 2.25 4.68
CA ALA A 122 3.55 1.32 5.76
C ALA A 122 2.32 0.78 6.50
N PHE A 123 1.24 1.56 6.59
CA PHE A 123 -0.04 1.09 7.14
C PHE A 123 -0.72 0.05 6.24
N LEU A 124 -0.60 0.18 4.93
CA LEU A 124 -1.13 -0.79 3.96
C LEU A 124 -0.23 -2.03 3.79
N TRP A 125 1.02 -1.97 4.28
CA TRP A 125 1.95 -3.08 4.11
C TRP A 125 1.63 -4.22 5.09
N PRO A 126 1.56 -5.48 4.62
CA PRO A 126 1.25 -6.61 5.50
C PRO A 126 2.33 -6.75 6.57
N ARG A 127 1.90 -6.78 7.85
CA ARG A 127 2.80 -7.01 8.98
C ARG A 127 3.03 -8.51 9.15
N PRO A 128 4.26 -8.94 9.49
CA PRO A 128 4.51 -10.31 9.91
C PRO A 128 3.91 -10.53 11.29
N THR A 129 2.61 -10.84 11.34
CA THR A 129 1.92 -11.23 12.56
C THR A 129 1.56 -12.72 12.49
N GLY A 130 1.56 -13.39 13.65
CA GLY A 130 1.11 -14.78 13.75
C GLY A 130 -0.33 -14.93 13.24
N GLY A 131 -0.62 -16.08 12.62
CA GLY A 131 -1.90 -16.36 11.98
C GLY A 131 -1.76 -16.72 10.50
N PHE A 132 -2.80 -16.48 9.71
CA PHE A 132 -2.80 -16.76 8.27
C PHE A 132 -1.68 -15.98 7.55
N GLY A 133 -0.90 -16.67 6.72
CA GLY A 133 0.37 -16.18 6.15
C GLY A 133 1.62 -16.62 6.92
N SER A 134 1.46 -17.46 7.94
CA SER A 134 2.54 -18.07 8.72
C SER A 134 2.24 -19.55 9.05
N LYS A 135 3.08 -20.19 9.87
CA LYS A 135 2.83 -21.54 10.36
C LYS A 135 1.74 -21.51 11.44
N VAL A 136 0.59 -22.11 11.14
CA VAL A 136 -0.59 -22.14 12.01
C VAL A 136 -0.73 -23.54 12.61
N LYS A 137 -0.73 -23.63 13.94
CA LYS A 137 -1.04 -24.88 14.66
C LYS A 137 -2.55 -25.08 14.67
N ILE A 138 -3.03 -26.21 14.13
CA ILE A 138 -4.47 -26.52 14.07
C ILE A 138 -4.94 -27.43 15.22
N GLY A 139 -4.07 -28.28 15.77
CA GLY A 139 -4.47 -29.25 16.80
C GLY A 139 -3.38 -30.28 17.10
N THR A 140 -3.73 -31.28 17.91
CA THR A 140 -2.92 -32.50 18.07
C THR A 140 -3.30 -33.54 17.03
N ILE A 141 -2.44 -34.51 16.74
CA ILE A 141 -2.70 -35.56 15.75
C ILE A 141 -4.00 -36.31 16.09
N SER A 142 -4.18 -36.69 17.35
CA SER A 142 -5.43 -37.35 17.81
C SER A 142 -6.64 -36.48 17.52
N SER A 143 -6.64 -35.22 17.97
CA SER A 143 -7.80 -34.33 17.78
C SER A 143 -8.13 -34.08 16.31
N VAL A 144 -7.11 -33.97 15.46
CA VAL A 144 -7.28 -33.78 14.02
C VAL A 144 -7.84 -35.04 13.37
N ASN A 145 -7.32 -36.21 13.74
CA ASN A 145 -7.83 -37.49 13.24
C ASN A 145 -9.25 -37.76 13.71
N ASP A 146 -9.61 -37.39 14.94
CA ASP A 146 -10.98 -37.49 15.44
C ASP A 146 -11.93 -36.61 14.64
N VAL A 147 -11.52 -35.38 14.27
CA VAL A 147 -12.31 -34.49 13.41
C VAL A 147 -12.41 -35.00 11.97
N ILE A 148 -11.40 -35.71 11.47
CA ILE A 148 -11.43 -36.34 10.14
C ILE A 148 -12.29 -37.62 10.14
N ALA A 149 -12.23 -38.40 11.23
CA ALA A 149 -12.87 -39.71 11.34
C ALA A 149 -14.30 -39.66 11.92
N SER A 150 -14.69 -38.57 12.59
CA SER A 150 -16.05 -38.42 13.14
C SER A 150 -17.08 -38.18 12.02
N SER A 151 -17.62 -39.29 11.51
CA SER A 151 -18.63 -39.32 10.46
C SER A 151 -19.97 -39.84 10.99
N SER A 152 -20.99 -38.98 11.08
CA SER A 152 -22.37 -39.42 10.86
C SER A 152 -23.34 -38.26 10.56
N PRO A 153 -23.83 -38.13 9.31
CA PRO A 153 -23.31 -38.75 8.09
C PRO A 153 -22.01 -38.04 7.65
N ALA A 154 -21.18 -38.70 6.85
CA ALA A 154 -19.84 -38.26 6.48
C ALA A 154 -19.84 -36.87 5.81
N VAL A 155 -19.63 -35.82 6.61
CA VAL A 155 -19.14 -34.53 6.11
C VAL A 155 -17.62 -34.65 6.09
N THR A 156 -17.11 -35.39 5.11
CA THR A 156 -15.70 -35.74 4.86
C THR A 156 -14.86 -34.52 4.47
N PHE A 157 -15.09 -33.39 5.16
CA PHE A 157 -14.55 -32.08 4.82
C PHE A 157 -14.21 -31.30 6.09
N SER A 158 -13.14 -31.71 6.78
CA SER A 158 -12.66 -31.04 8.00
C SER A 158 -12.13 -29.65 7.69
N TYR A 159 -12.88 -28.62 8.09
CA TYR A 159 -12.52 -27.21 7.90
C TYR A 159 -11.87 -26.61 9.16
N PHE A 160 -10.72 -25.96 8.98
CA PHE A 160 -9.98 -25.27 10.04
C PHE A 160 -9.95 -23.78 9.74
N SER A 161 -10.62 -22.99 10.58
CA SER A 161 -10.86 -21.57 10.32
C SER A 161 -9.59 -20.72 10.51
N GLU A 162 -8.72 -21.14 11.42
CA GLU A 162 -7.45 -20.52 11.80
C GLU A 162 -6.48 -20.49 10.62
N ALA A 163 -6.48 -21.55 9.80
CA ALA A 163 -5.66 -21.67 8.61
C ALA A 163 -6.43 -21.36 7.31
N GLN A 164 -7.76 -21.19 7.37
CA GLN A 164 -8.63 -21.06 6.19
C GLN A 164 -8.49 -22.22 5.20
N THR A 165 -8.38 -23.44 5.74
CA THR A 165 -8.10 -24.65 4.97
C THR A 165 -9.08 -25.76 5.24
N TYR A 166 -9.30 -26.59 4.23
CA TYR A 166 -9.86 -27.92 4.39
C TYR A 166 -8.72 -28.93 4.50
N LEU A 167 -8.58 -29.60 5.63
CA LEU A 167 -7.62 -30.70 5.78
C LEU A 167 -8.35 -32.01 5.49
N GLN A 168 -7.96 -32.69 4.41
CA GLN A 168 -8.61 -33.93 3.98
C GLN A 168 -7.69 -35.13 4.12
N PRO A 169 -8.24 -36.33 4.40
CA PRO A 169 -7.49 -37.56 4.29
C PRO A 169 -7.15 -37.82 2.83
N TYR A 170 -5.87 -38.12 2.58
CA TYR A 170 -5.39 -38.54 1.28
C TYR A 170 -5.20 -40.07 1.29
N PRO A 171 -5.69 -40.82 0.28
CA PRO A 171 -5.59 -42.28 0.26
C PRO A 171 -4.13 -42.76 0.34
N MET A 172 -3.89 -43.76 1.18
CA MET A 172 -2.55 -44.32 1.46
C MET A 172 -2.26 -45.60 0.68
N ASP A 173 -3.11 -45.97 -0.28
CA ASP A 173 -2.84 -47.10 -1.17
C ASP A 173 -1.65 -46.81 -2.09
N GLU A 174 -0.91 -47.86 -2.43
CA GLU A 174 0.36 -47.76 -3.14
C GLU A 174 0.20 -47.13 -4.54
N ALA A 175 -0.93 -47.38 -5.21
CA ALA A 175 -1.21 -46.84 -6.54
C ALA A 175 -1.44 -45.32 -6.48
N THR A 176 -2.29 -44.86 -5.57
CA THR A 176 -2.57 -43.43 -5.36
C THR A 176 -1.33 -42.67 -4.89
N GLN A 177 -0.52 -43.25 -4.00
CA GLN A 177 0.73 -42.64 -3.56
C GLN A 177 1.75 -42.50 -4.71
N ARG A 178 1.90 -43.53 -5.56
CA ARG A 178 2.74 -43.41 -6.77
C ARG A 178 2.23 -42.34 -7.74
N ALA A 179 0.91 -42.27 -7.94
CA ALA A 179 0.31 -41.23 -8.77
C ALA A 179 0.56 -39.83 -8.18
N ALA A 180 0.45 -39.69 -6.86
CA ALA A 180 0.75 -38.47 -6.13
C ALA A 180 2.19 -38.00 -6.34
N GLU A 181 3.17 -38.90 -6.24
CA GLU A 181 4.60 -38.60 -6.45
C GLU A 181 4.91 -38.09 -7.87
N SER A 182 4.10 -38.47 -8.87
CA SER A 182 4.28 -37.99 -10.24
C SER A 182 3.77 -36.56 -10.48
N VAL A 183 2.91 -36.06 -9.59
CA VAL A 183 2.22 -34.77 -9.75
C VAL A 183 2.66 -33.75 -8.70
N TYR A 184 2.79 -34.18 -7.46
CA TYR A 184 3.09 -33.34 -6.31
C TYR A 184 4.57 -33.39 -5.95
N SER A 185 5.08 -32.30 -5.37
CA SER A 185 6.48 -32.20 -4.98
C SER A 185 6.67 -31.31 -3.75
N GLY A 186 7.86 -31.38 -3.16
CA GLY A 186 8.23 -30.58 -1.99
C GLY A 186 7.36 -30.85 -0.76
N ALA A 187 7.20 -29.83 0.08
CA ALA A 187 6.55 -29.97 1.39
C ALA A 187 5.05 -30.33 1.32
N VAL A 188 4.40 -30.17 0.17
CA VAL A 188 3.03 -30.65 -0.05
C VAL A 188 3.01 -32.17 -0.23
N LEU A 189 3.98 -32.74 -0.94
CA LEU A 189 4.10 -34.19 -1.10
C LEU A 189 4.39 -34.86 0.24
N ASP A 190 5.19 -34.25 1.11
CA ASP A 190 5.47 -34.78 2.45
C ASP A 190 4.17 -34.92 3.26
N GLY A 191 3.29 -33.91 3.22
CA GLY A 191 1.95 -33.98 3.81
C GLY A 191 1.11 -35.14 3.25
N ILE A 192 1.12 -35.30 1.92
CA ILE A 192 0.38 -36.34 1.22
C ILE A 192 0.88 -37.75 1.58
N LYS A 193 2.19 -37.92 1.74
CA LYS A 193 2.82 -39.17 2.20
C LYS A 193 2.46 -39.50 3.65
N MET A 194 2.05 -38.51 4.44
CA MET A 194 1.50 -38.71 5.79
C MET A 194 -0.02 -38.94 5.77
N GLY A 195 -0.66 -38.96 4.60
CA GLY A 195 -2.10 -39.17 4.45
C GLY A 195 -2.93 -37.90 4.61
N TYR A 196 -2.33 -36.71 4.49
CA TYR A 196 -3.02 -35.44 4.65
C TYR A 196 -2.88 -34.55 3.42
N VAL A 197 -3.96 -33.85 3.07
CA VAL A 197 -3.90 -32.76 2.10
C VAL A 197 -4.61 -31.53 2.66
N ALA A 198 -3.88 -30.42 2.79
CA ALA A 198 -4.43 -29.14 3.22
C ALA A 198 -4.77 -28.29 2.00
N LEU A 199 -6.06 -28.16 1.71
CA LEU A 199 -6.61 -27.41 0.58
C LEU A 199 -6.98 -26.00 1.02
N TRP A 200 -6.50 -24.99 0.30
CA TRP A 200 -6.92 -23.62 0.53
C TRP A 200 -8.39 -23.46 0.14
N GLN A 201 -9.22 -22.90 1.02
CA GLN A 201 -10.64 -22.66 0.74
C GLN A 201 -10.91 -21.72 -0.45
N LYS A 202 -9.87 -21.08 -1.00
CA LYS A 202 -9.97 -20.06 -2.04
C LYS A 202 -9.98 -20.68 -3.44
N CYS A 203 -11.00 -20.37 -4.22
CA CYS A 203 -11.14 -20.83 -5.60
C CYS A 203 -10.01 -20.26 -6.49
N PRO A 204 -9.25 -21.12 -7.20
CA PRO A 204 -8.26 -20.74 -8.20
C PRO A 204 -8.74 -19.84 -9.35
N HIS A 205 -10.06 -19.73 -9.56
CA HIS A 205 -10.66 -18.86 -10.59
C HIS A 205 -10.53 -17.38 -10.20
N LEU A 206 -11.40 -16.88 -9.32
CA LEU A 206 -11.47 -15.47 -8.91
C LEU A 206 -11.50 -15.28 -7.40
N GLY A 207 -11.18 -16.33 -6.63
CA GLY A 207 -10.96 -16.19 -5.19
C GLY A 207 -12.17 -16.40 -4.28
N CYS A 208 -13.34 -16.79 -4.80
CA CYS A 208 -14.48 -17.15 -3.97
C CYS A 208 -14.13 -18.29 -2.99
N LYS A 209 -14.76 -18.31 -1.81
CA LYS A 209 -14.71 -19.49 -0.92
C LYS A 209 -15.41 -20.67 -1.59
N VAL A 210 -14.77 -21.83 -1.62
CA VAL A 210 -15.33 -23.06 -2.21
C VAL A 210 -15.93 -23.92 -1.09
N PRO A 211 -17.26 -24.08 -1.02
CA PRO A 211 -17.88 -25.02 -0.09
C PRO A 211 -17.69 -26.46 -0.56
N SER A 212 -17.80 -27.39 0.37
CA SER A 212 -17.90 -28.81 0.07
C SER A 212 -19.36 -29.24 -0.06
N CYS A 213 -19.58 -30.25 -0.89
CA CYS A 213 -20.88 -30.88 -1.11
C CYS A 213 -20.87 -32.29 -0.53
N ALA A 214 -21.75 -32.54 0.44
CA ALA A 214 -21.82 -33.84 1.12
C ALA A 214 -22.41 -34.96 0.25
N THR A 215 -23.23 -34.64 -0.74
CA THR A 215 -23.82 -35.66 -1.64
C THR A 215 -22.83 -36.09 -2.72
N SER A 216 -22.22 -35.14 -3.43
CA SER A 216 -21.24 -35.44 -4.47
C SER A 216 -19.86 -35.82 -3.95
N GLN A 217 -19.57 -35.52 -2.67
CA GLN A 217 -18.24 -35.60 -2.06
C GLN A 217 -17.19 -34.78 -2.81
N TRP A 218 -17.62 -33.71 -3.47
CA TRP A 218 -16.78 -32.76 -4.22
C TRP A 218 -16.84 -31.37 -3.60
N PHE A 219 -15.87 -30.53 -3.93
CA PHE A 219 -15.91 -29.09 -3.69
C PHE A 219 -16.56 -28.38 -4.88
N GLU A 220 -17.64 -27.65 -4.65
CA GLU A 220 -18.45 -27.04 -5.70
C GLU A 220 -18.52 -25.52 -5.49
N CYS A 221 -17.84 -24.76 -6.36
CA CYS A 221 -17.78 -23.30 -6.23
C CYS A 221 -19.04 -22.66 -6.82
N PRO A 222 -19.88 -21.99 -6.01
CA PRO A 222 -21.18 -21.45 -6.48
C PRO A 222 -21.03 -20.22 -7.37
N CYS A 223 -19.87 -19.58 -7.41
CA CYS A 223 -19.70 -18.33 -8.16
C CYS A 223 -19.75 -18.53 -9.67
N HIS A 224 -19.09 -19.57 -10.19
CA HIS A 224 -18.98 -19.83 -11.64
C HIS A 224 -18.95 -21.34 -11.98
N GLY A 225 -19.35 -22.20 -11.04
CA GLY A 225 -19.48 -23.65 -11.27
C GLY A 225 -18.16 -24.41 -11.41
N SER A 226 -17.06 -23.92 -10.82
CA SER A 226 -15.82 -24.72 -10.76
C SER A 226 -15.96 -25.84 -9.72
N GLN A 227 -15.62 -27.07 -10.10
CA GLN A 227 -15.78 -28.25 -9.25
C GLN A 227 -14.44 -28.97 -9.11
N TYR A 228 -14.20 -29.51 -7.91
CA TYR A 228 -12.99 -30.25 -7.57
C TYR A 228 -13.34 -31.51 -6.80
N ASN A 229 -12.58 -32.58 -7.00
CA ASN A 229 -12.75 -33.81 -6.23
C ASN A 229 -12.36 -33.61 -4.75
N ARG A 230 -12.50 -34.65 -3.93
CA ARG A 230 -12.24 -34.58 -2.48
C ARG A 230 -10.81 -34.14 -2.12
N VAL A 231 -9.84 -34.33 -3.02
CA VAL A 231 -8.43 -33.91 -2.84
C VAL A 231 -8.07 -32.62 -3.60
N GLY A 232 -9.09 -31.87 -4.04
CA GLY A 232 -8.96 -30.54 -4.63
C GLY A 232 -8.47 -30.54 -6.07
N GLU A 233 -8.47 -31.67 -6.77
CA GLU A 233 -8.12 -31.74 -8.19
C GLU A 233 -9.31 -31.29 -9.05
N LYS A 234 -9.06 -30.43 -10.03
CA LYS A 234 -10.10 -29.82 -10.84
C LYS A 234 -10.80 -30.86 -11.71
N LYS A 235 -12.15 -30.86 -11.68
CA LYS A 235 -13.00 -31.67 -12.56
C LYS A 235 -13.74 -30.82 -13.59
N VAL A 236 -14.40 -29.73 -13.17
CA VAL A 236 -15.28 -28.91 -14.04
C VAL A 236 -15.06 -27.41 -13.84
N GLY A 237 -15.46 -26.61 -14.83
CA GLY A 237 -15.63 -25.16 -14.74
C GLY A 237 -14.42 -24.32 -15.14
N PRO A 238 -14.51 -22.98 -14.98
CA PRO A 238 -13.57 -22.02 -15.55
C PRO A 238 -12.24 -21.88 -14.79
N ALA A 239 -12.10 -22.44 -13.59
CA ALA A 239 -10.84 -22.39 -12.85
C ALA A 239 -9.67 -22.95 -13.70
N PRO A 240 -8.50 -22.29 -13.74
CA PRO A 240 -7.42 -22.71 -14.64
C PRO A 240 -6.61 -23.92 -14.12
N ARG A 241 -6.84 -24.37 -12.88
CA ARG A 241 -6.11 -25.44 -12.18
C ARG A 241 -6.95 -25.96 -11.00
N GLY A 242 -6.49 -27.01 -10.31
CA GLY A 242 -7.09 -27.45 -9.04
C GLY A 242 -6.82 -26.51 -7.87
N MET A 243 -7.38 -26.82 -6.71
CA MET A 243 -7.26 -26.01 -5.49
C MET A 243 -5.80 -25.88 -5.04
N ASP A 244 -5.42 -24.68 -4.63
CA ASP A 244 -4.10 -24.41 -4.07
C ASP A 244 -3.95 -25.12 -2.72
N ARG A 245 -2.72 -25.49 -2.35
CA ARG A 245 -2.42 -26.34 -1.19
C ARG A 245 -1.43 -25.69 -0.26
N PHE A 246 -1.48 -26.08 1.00
CA PHE A 246 -0.49 -25.70 1.99
C PHE A 246 0.31 -26.92 2.47
N PRO A 247 1.61 -26.74 2.77
CA PRO A 247 2.38 -27.78 3.44
C PRO A 247 1.78 -28.16 4.80
N VAL A 248 1.70 -29.46 5.06
CA VAL A 248 1.34 -30.02 6.36
C VAL A 248 2.61 -30.49 7.05
N ILE A 249 2.83 -30.01 8.27
CA ILE A 249 4.02 -30.30 9.07
C ILE A 249 3.55 -30.93 10.38
N ILE A 250 4.14 -32.07 10.73
CA ILE A 250 3.94 -32.70 12.04
C ILE A 250 5.14 -32.33 12.92
N ASP A 251 4.89 -31.57 13.98
CA ASP A 251 5.88 -31.16 14.98
C ASP A 251 5.57 -31.85 16.33
N GLY A 252 6.20 -33.00 16.54
CA GLY A 252 5.85 -33.91 17.64
C GLY A 252 4.42 -34.42 17.51
N ASP A 253 3.56 -34.12 18.48
CA ASP A 253 2.12 -34.46 18.45
C ASP A 253 1.25 -33.36 17.82
N LYS A 254 1.85 -32.27 17.30
CA LYS A 254 1.08 -31.12 16.79
C LYS A 254 1.01 -31.16 15.27
N VAL A 255 -0.19 -30.92 14.73
CA VAL A 255 -0.38 -30.70 13.30
C VAL A 255 -0.31 -29.20 13.02
N VAL A 256 0.57 -28.81 12.12
CA VAL A 256 0.84 -27.43 11.73
C VAL A 256 0.68 -27.29 10.22
N ILE A 257 -0.03 -26.25 9.78
CA ILE A 257 -0.18 -25.91 8.36
C ILE A 257 0.64 -24.65 8.08
N ASP A 258 1.53 -24.71 7.09
CA ASP A 258 2.29 -23.54 6.65
C ASP A 258 1.50 -22.72 5.63
N THR A 259 0.73 -21.75 6.14
CA THR A 259 -0.07 -20.86 5.29
C THR A 259 0.74 -19.74 4.63
N GLY A 260 2.02 -19.60 4.97
CA GLY A 260 2.94 -18.63 4.37
C GLY A 260 3.54 -19.07 3.04
N SER A 261 3.43 -20.37 2.71
CA SER A 261 4.03 -20.97 1.52
C SER A 261 3.01 -21.75 0.66
N PRO A 262 1.93 -21.11 0.18
CA PRO A 262 0.94 -21.78 -0.68
C PRO A 262 1.59 -22.31 -1.95
N THR A 263 1.33 -23.58 -2.25
CA THR A 263 1.68 -24.23 -3.52
C THR A 263 0.48 -24.19 -4.45
N GLN A 264 0.70 -23.85 -5.71
CA GLN A 264 -0.38 -23.82 -6.70
C GLN A 264 -0.99 -25.22 -6.88
N GLY A 265 -2.30 -25.28 -7.11
CA GLY A 265 -2.98 -26.53 -7.41
C GLY A 265 -2.46 -27.20 -8.68
N PRO A 266 -2.76 -28.50 -8.87
CA PRO A 266 -2.23 -29.25 -9.98
C PRO A 266 -2.89 -28.82 -11.31
N PRO A 267 -2.28 -29.11 -12.46
CA PRO A 267 -2.83 -28.77 -13.76
C PRO A 267 -4.18 -29.46 -14.03
N ILE A 268 -4.88 -28.98 -15.05
CA ILE A 268 -6.14 -29.57 -15.49
C ILE A 268 -5.90 -30.99 -15.99
N GLY A 269 -6.78 -31.93 -15.63
CA GLY A 269 -6.68 -33.34 -16.02
C GLY A 269 -5.92 -34.21 -15.02
N THR A 270 -5.36 -33.64 -13.95
CA THR A 270 -4.84 -34.41 -12.84
C THR A 270 -5.96 -35.18 -12.13
N ASP A 271 -5.76 -36.49 -11.94
CA ASP A 271 -6.65 -37.35 -11.19
C ASP A 271 -5.85 -38.44 -10.47
N THR A 272 -5.28 -38.11 -9.32
CA THR A 272 -4.37 -39.04 -8.61
C THR A 272 -5.12 -40.11 -7.83
N THR A 273 -6.36 -39.82 -7.43
CA THR A 273 -7.19 -40.71 -6.62
C THR A 273 -8.22 -41.50 -7.45
N GLY A 274 -8.47 -41.09 -8.70
CA GLY A 274 -9.55 -41.65 -9.51
C GLY A 274 -10.94 -41.42 -8.92
N GLN A 275 -11.09 -40.52 -7.93
CA GLN A 275 -12.35 -40.29 -7.25
C GLN A 275 -13.34 -39.63 -8.21
N GLY A 276 -14.36 -40.41 -8.57
CA GLY A 276 -15.50 -39.97 -9.36
C GLY A 276 -16.52 -39.21 -8.53
N LEU A 277 -17.65 -38.87 -9.17
CA LEU A 277 -18.78 -38.25 -8.50
C LEU A 277 -19.54 -39.32 -7.70
N GLU A 278 -19.69 -39.15 -6.38
CA GLU A 278 -20.33 -40.16 -5.52
C GLU A 278 -21.85 -40.00 -5.41
N GLY A 279 -22.37 -38.81 -5.72
CA GLY A 279 -23.79 -38.48 -5.64
C GLY A 279 -24.13 -37.19 -6.40
N PRO A 280 -25.39 -36.70 -6.32
CA PRO A 280 -25.79 -35.50 -7.03
C PRO A 280 -25.03 -34.27 -6.56
N HIS A 281 -24.84 -33.31 -7.46
CA HIS A 281 -24.33 -31.99 -7.13
C HIS A 281 -25.23 -31.27 -6.12
N CYS A 282 -24.64 -30.39 -5.32
CA CYS A 282 -25.37 -29.56 -4.36
C CYS A 282 -25.86 -28.24 -4.97
N ALA A 283 -25.29 -27.84 -6.11
CA ALA A 283 -25.60 -26.61 -6.83
C ALA A 283 -26.49 -26.85 -8.06
#